data_AF-A0AB74M500-F1
#
_entry.id   AF-A0AB74M500-F1
#
_cell.length_a   1.000
_cell.length_b   1.000
_cell.length_c   1.000
_cell.angle_alpha   90.00
_cell.angle_beta   90.00
_cell.angle_gamma   90.00
#
_symmetry.space_group_name_H-M   'P 1'
#
loop_
_entity.id
_entity.type
_entity.pdbx_description
1 polymer ?
#
loop_
_entity_poly.entity_id
_entity_poly.type
_entity_poly.pdbx_seq_one_letter_code
_entity_poly.pdbx_strand_id
1 'polypeptide(L)'
;MPSFTATDPRDASGDACLEVEFTIDHHGSAPQTYGPPENCDPGEAPEITIDEARDSTGADVLSLLTPDQYEAIETKILEDYDFTARDEYYDGDY
;
A
#
# COMPACT_ATOMS: atom_id res chain seq x y z
N MET A 1 4.70 -11.53 3.62
CA MET A 1 4.18 -10.46 2.76
C MET A 1 3.66 -9.36 3.66
N PRO A 2 3.78 -8.08 3.28
CA PRO A 2 3.18 -7.00 4.05
C PRO A 2 1.65 -7.13 4.01
N SER A 3 1.02 -6.73 5.11
CA SER A 3 -0.43 -6.74 5.29
C SER A 3 -0.90 -5.40 5.83
N PHE A 4 -2.05 -4.92 5.38
CA PHE A 4 -2.65 -3.66 5.82
C PHE A 4 -4.13 -3.86 6.15
N THR A 5 -4.60 -3.18 7.21
CA THR A 5 -6.01 -3.20 7.58
C THR A 5 -6.72 -1.99 6.96
N ALA A 6 -7.48 -2.23 5.89
CA ALA A 6 -8.29 -1.21 5.24
C ALA A 6 -9.74 -1.27 5.73
N THR A 7 -10.46 -0.16 5.61
CA THR A 7 -11.92 -0.16 5.83
C THR A 7 -12.58 -0.84 4.63
N ASP A 8 -13.56 -1.71 4.85
CA ASP A 8 -14.28 -2.37 3.76
C ASP A 8 -15.10 -1.33 2.98
N PRO A 9 -14.78 -1.04 1.72
CA PRO A 9 -15.46 0.00 0.96
C PRO A 9 -16.85 -0.44 0.48
N ARG A 10 -17.25 -1.70 0.70
CA ARG A 10 -18.61 -2.21 0.46
C ARG A 10 -19.51 -1.94 1.66
N ASP A 11 -18.93 -1.73 2.83
CA ASP A 11 -19.66 -1.45 4.05
C ASP A 11 -19.91 0.06 4.18
N ALA A 12 -21.16 0.46 3.94
CA ALA A 12 -21.58 1.86 4.04
C ALA A 12 -21.52 2.41 5.48
N SER A 13 -21.43 1.54 6.49
CA SER A 13 -21.27 1.96 7.89
C SER A 13 -19.82 2.34 8.24
N GLY A 14 -18.84 1.79 7.51
CA GLY A 14 -17.41 2.00 7.76
C GLY A 14 -16.88 1.26 8.98
N ASP A 15 -17.65 0.33 9.52
CA ASP A 15 -17.31 -0.48 10.70
C ASP A 15 -16.57 -1.75 10.31
N ALA A 16 -16.85 -2.30 9.12
CA ALA A 16 -16.17 -3.48 8.61
C ALA A 16 -14.76 -3.13 8.10
N CYS A 17 -13.82 -4.03 8.36
CA CYS A 17 -12.43 -3.92 7.91
C CYS A 17 -12.06 -5.13 7.06
N LEU A 18 -11.13 -4.91 6.13
CA LEU A 18 -10.48 -5.93 5.32
C LEU A 18 -9.02 -6.06 5.74
N GLU A 19 -8.55 -7.28 5.85
CA GLU A 19 -7.13 -7.59 5.90
C GLU A 19 -6.62 -7.74 4.47
N VAL A 20 -5.75 -6.84 4.05
CA VAL A 20 -5.26 -6.75 2.66
C VAL A 20 -3.80 -7.18 2.64
N GLU A 21 -3.52 -8.25 1.91
CA GLU A 21 -2.17 -8.69 1.62
C GLU A 21 -1.75 -8.14 0.24
N PHE A 22 -0.56 -7.57 0.17
CA PHE A 22 -0.07 -6.95 -1.05
C PHE A 22 1.43 -7.17 -1.24
N THR A 23 1.88 -6.99 -2.47
CA THR A 23 3.28 -6.98 -2.85
C THR A 23 3.69 -5.55 -3.18
N ILE A 24 4.88 -5.16 -2.74
CA ILE A 24 5.48 -3.88 -3.12
C ILE A 24 6.30 -4.12 -4.38
N ASP A 25 5.81 -3.64 -5.51
CA ASP A 25 6.50 -3.72 -6.80
C ASP A 25 7.63 -2.69 -6.88
N HIS A 26 7.36 -1.47 -6.36
CA HIS A 26 8.30 -0.38 -6.30
C HIS A 26 8.16 0.40 -4.99
N HIS A 27 9.25 0.70 -4.31
CA HIS A 27 9.23 1.47 -3.05
C HIS A 27 9.07 2.98 -3.26
N GLY A 28 9.13 3.43 -4.51
CA GLY A 28 9.19 4.84 -4.85
C GLY A 28 10.56 5.46 -4.55
N SER A 29 10.72 6.69 -5.00
CA SER A 29 11.89 7.54 -4.76
C SER A 29 11.42 8.91 -4.32
N ALA A 30 12.02 9.45 -3.27
CA ALA A 30 11.68 10.80 -2.82
C ALA A 30 12.07 11.84 -3.89
N PRO A 31 11.28 12.91 -4.08
CA PRO A 31 11.61 13.97 -5.02
C PRO A 31 12.93 14.66 -4.65
N GLN A 32 13.87 14.68 -5.60
CA GLN A 32 15.10 15.45 -5.46
C GLN A 32 14.86 16.87 -5.95
N THR A 33 14.58 17.77 -5.01
CA THR A 33 14.30 19.18 -5.33
C THR A 33 15.48 20.11 -5.03
N TYR A 34 16.57 19.57 -4.46
CA TYR A 34 17.73 20.35 -4.04
C TYR A 34 18.86 20.25 -5.07
N GLY A 35 19.08 21.32 -5.84
CA GLY A 35 20.14 21.37 -6.84
C GLY A 35 19.85 22.34 -7.99
N PRO A 36 20.76 22.44 -8.98
CA PRO A 36 20.43 23.06 -10.25
C PRO A 36 19.26 22.32 -10.92
N PRO A 37 18.45 23.00 -11.75
CA PRO A 37 17.21 22.45 -12.31
C PRO A 37 17.41 21.18 -13.17
N GLU A 38 18.62 20.99 -13.71
CA GLU A 38 19.02 19.77 -14.42
C GLU A 38 19.12 18.51 -13.53
N ASN A 39 19.19 18.70 -12.21
CA ASN A 39 19.24 17.64 -11.19
C ASN A 39 17.93 17.53 -10.40
N CYS A 40 16.89 18.28 -10.78
CA CYS A 40 15.58 18.13 -10.16
C CYS A 40 14.92 16.86 -10.70
N ASP A 41 14.68 15.89 -9.82
CA ASP A 41 13.94 14.67 -10.12
C ASP A 41 12.62 14.66 -9.33
N PRO A 42 11.46 14.46 -9.99
CA PRO A 42 10.17 14.45 -9.31
C PRO A 42 10.00 13.29 -8.33
N GLY A 43 10.92 12.33 -8.30
CA GLY A 43 10.74 11.08 -7.59
C GLY A 43 9.77 10.16 -8.31
N GLU A 44 9.61 8.98 -7.75
CA GLU A 44 8.67 7.97 -8.24
C GLU A 44 7.75 7.59 -7.08
N ALA A 45 6.46 7.43 -7.36
CA ALA A 45 5.55 6.94 -6.34
C ALA A 45 5.86 5.46 -6.03
N PRO A 46 5.56 4.99 -4.81
CA PRO A 46 5.51 3.57 -4.56
C PRO A 46 4.42 2.92 -5.43
N GLU A 47 4.67 1.69 -5.85
CA GLU A 47 3.74 0.86 -6.61
C GLU A 47 3.54 -0.45 -5.85
N ILE A 48 2.28 -0.88 -5.76
CA ILE A 48 1.90 -2.11 -5.08
C ILE A 48 0.92 -2.91 -5.96
N THR A 49 0.86 -4.20 -5.70
CA THR A 49 -0.17 -5.10 -6.24
C THR A 49 -0.88 -5.74 -5.07
N ILE A 50 -2.20 -5.61 -5.00
CA ILE A 50 -3.00 -6.29 -3.97
C ILE A 50 -3.18 -7.75 -4.38
N ASP A 51 -2.64 -8.66 -3.57
CA ASP A 51 -2.67 -10.10 -3.82
C ASP A 51 -3.96 -10.72 -3.27
N GLU A 52 -4.40 -10.28 -2.09
CA GLU A 52 -5.58 -10.81 -1.41
C GLU A 52 -6.26 -9.75 -0.54
N ALA A 53 -7.59 -9.80 -0.44
CA ALA A 53 -8.35 -8.98 0.49
C ALA A 53 -9.35 -9.86 1.25
N ARG A 54 -9.08 -10.11 2.54
CA ARG A 54 -9.93 -10.95 3.40
C ARG A 54 -10.89 -10.09 4.22
N ASP A 55 -12.14 -10.50 4.28
CA ASP A 55 -13.11 -9.90 5.21
C ASP A 55 -12.98 -10.49 6.63
N SER A 56 -13.80 -9.99 7.55
CA SER A 56 -13.86 -10.48 8.95
C SER A 56 -14.21 -11.97 9.10
N THR A 57 -14.74 -12.61 8.06
CA THR A 57 -15.01 -14.05 8.03
C THR A 57 -13.83 -14.87 7.52
N GLY A 58 -12.77 -14.20 7.05
CA GLY A 58 -11.59 -14.80 6.42
C GLY A 58 -11.81 -15.19 4.96
N ALA A 59 -12.91 -14.75 4.34
CA ALA A 59 -13.18 -15.00 2.94
C ALA A 59 -12.42 -13.98 2.07
N ASP A 60 -11.77 -14.44 1.01
CA ASP A 60 -11.21 -13.55 0.00
C ASP A 60 -12.35 -12.89 -0.80
N VAL A 61 -12.36 -11.57 -0.76
CA VAL A 61 -13.35 -10.72 -1.40
C VAL A 61 -12.74 -9.81 -2.46
N LEU A 62 -11.46 -9.97 -2.80
CA LEU A 62 -10.77 -9.15 -3.80
C LEU A 62 -11.53 -9.12 -5.13
N SER A 63 -11.98 -10.30 -5.59
CA SER A 63 -12.77 -10.44 -6.83
C SER A 63 -14.17 -9.81 -6.78
N LEU A 64 -14.65 -9.46 -5.58
CA LEU A 64 -15.96 -8.84 -5.37
C LEU A 64 -15.88 -7.31 -5.31
N LEU A 65 -14.66 -6.74 -5.26
CA LEU A 65 -14.45 -5.30 -5.23
C LEU A 65 -14.64 -4.70 -6.63
N THR A 66 -15.28 -3.53 -6.69
CA THR A 66 -15.29 -2.74 -7.92
C THR A 66 -13.91 -2.11 -8.17
N PRO A 67 -13.60 -1.68 -9.41
CA PRO A 67 -12.37 -0.96 -9.69
C PRO A 67 -12.15 0.26 -8.79
N ASP A 68 -13.20 1.05 -8.55
CA ASP A 68 -13.12 2.23 -7.66
C ASP A 68 -12.81 1.83 -6.20
N GLN A 69 -13.34 0.69 -5.74
CA GLN A 69 -13.09 0.18 -4.39
C GLN A 69 -11.67 -0.36 -4.24
N TYR A 70 -11.17 -1.04 -5.27
CA TYR A 70 -9.78 -1.49 -5.34
C TYR A 70 -8.83 -0.28 -5.28
N GLU A 71 -9.04 0.74 -6.12
CA GLU A 71 -8.22 1.95 -6.18
C GLU A 71 -8.26 2.72 -4.85
N ALA A 72 -9.41 2.75 -4.16
CA ALA A 72 -9.53 3.37 -2.84
C ALA A 72 -8.70 2.64 -1.77
N ILE A 73 -8.66 1.30 -1.80
CA ILE A 73 -7.83 0.50 -0.89
C ILE A 73 -6.35 0.71 -1.21
N GLU A 74 -5.98 0.63 -2.49
CA GLU A 74 -4.61 0.85 -2.96
C GLU A 74 -4.10 2.23 -2.54
N THR A 75 -4.87 3.29 -2.80
CA THR A 75 -4.54 4.66 -2.40
C THR A 75 -4.31 4.74 -0.89
N LYS A 76 -5.20 4.14 -0.10
CA LYS A 76 -5.08 4.14 1.37
C LYS A 76 -3.82 3.42 1.85
N ILE A 77 -3.44 2.31 1.21
CA ILE A 77 -2.17 1.64 1.51
C ILE A 77 -1.01 2.56 1.13
N LEU A 78 -1.01 3.17 -0.05
CA LEU A 78 0.06 4.06 -0.49
C LEU A 78 0.22 5.30 0.42
N GLU A 79 -0.86 5.79 1.02
CA GLU A 79 -0.86 6.94 1.93
C GLU A 79 -0.46 6.60 3.37
N ASP A 80 -0.95 5.48 3.92
CA ASP A 80 -0.79 5.13 5.33
C ASP A 80 0.32 4.09 5.60
N TYR A 81 0.70 3.28 4.60
CA TYR A 81 1.72 2.26 4.78
C TYR A 81 3.12 2.88 4.78
N ASP A 82 3.92 2.54 5.79
CA ASP A 82 5.30 3.00 5.87
C ASP A 82 6.21 2.15 4.97
N PHE A 83 6.45 2.63 3.75
CA PHE A 83 7.37 2.02 2.79
C PHE A 83 8.84 2.09 3.22
N THR A 84 9.18 2.91 4.22
CA THR A 84 10.54 3.09 4.75
C THR A 84 10.86 2.15 5.90
N ALA A 85 9.84 1.60 6.58
CA ALA A 85 10.00 0.71 7.73
C ALA A 85 10.69 -0.64 7.41
N ARG A 86 10.90 -1.00 6.14
CA ARG A 86 11.61 -2.25 5.76
C ARG A 86 13.12 -2.21 5.98
N ASP A 87 13.73 -1.04 6.19
CA ASP A 87 15.17 -0.96 6.46
C ASP A 87 15.53 -1.35 7.92
N GLU A 88 14.57 -1.50 8.82
CA GLU A 88 14.83 -1.80 10.24
C GLU A 88 14.87 -3.31 10.59
N TYR A 89 14.69 -4.20 9.61
CA TYR A 89 14.86 -5.66 9.77
C TYR A 89 16.10 -6.22 9.05
N TYR A 90 17.14 -5.40 8.85
CA TYR A 90 18.53 -5.89 8.78
C TYR A 90 19.16 -5.72 10.17
N ASP A 91 18.73 -6.57 11.10
CA ASP A 91 19.48 -6.81 12.33
C ASP A 91 20.84 -7.41 11.95
N GLY A 92 21.87 -6.88 12.59
CA GLY A 92 23.25 -7.08 12.17
C GLY A 92 23.72 -8.52 12.30
N ASP A 93 24.50 -8.92 11.30
CA ASP A 93 25.56 -9.91 11.46
C ASP A 93 26.69 -9.54 10.51
N TYR A 94 27.66 -8.74 10.98
CA TYR A 94 29.08 -8.81 10.61
C TYR A 94 29.97 -8.08 11.63
#